data_AF-A0A5P1E7F1-F1
#
_entry.id   AF-A0A5P1E7F1-F1
#
_cell.length_a   1.000
_cell.length_b   1.000
_cell.length_c   1.000
_cell.angle_alpha   90.00
_cell.angle_beta   90.00
_cell.angle_gamma   90.00
#
_symmetry.space_group_name_H-M   'P 1'
#
loop_
_entity.id
_entity.type
_entity.pdbx_description
1 polymer ?
#
loop_
_entity_poly.entity_id
_entity_poly.type
_entity_poly.pdbx_seq_one_letter_code
_entity_poly.pdbx_strand_id
1 'polypeptide(L)'
;MLAMANHRRPNLLRQSISDNKSPGDPKFMEAFELNKEEAEDVFFKQAWLTYFWRRAKNHGVEDDIAEERLQFWISHIGQSPTSHDAVDVERGVLELRKLGIEQQLWEASRREIELASPTNHD
;
A
#
# COMPACT_ATOMS: atom_id res chain seq x y z
N MET A 1 -2.01 -19.41 -27.40
CA MET A 1 -2.41 -18.19 -26.66
C MET A 1 -3.26 -18.63 -25.48
N LEU A 2 -2.70 -18.58 -24.27
CA LEU A 2 -3.34 -19.05 -23.05
C LEU A 2 -4.18 -17.90 -22.48
N ALA A 3 -5.50 -17.97 -22.64
CA ALA A 3 -6.44 -16.99 -22.10
C ALA A 3 -6.91 -17.45 -20.72
N MET A 4 -6.58 -16.70 -19.67
CA MET A 4 -7.08 -16.92 -18.31
C MET A 4 -8.02 -15.76 -17.98
N ALA A 5 -9.31 -15.98 -18.20
CA ALA A 5 -10.38 -15.04 -17.95
C ALA A 5 -10.72 -14.97 -16.44
N ASN A 6 -11.03 -13.75 -16.01
CA ASN A 6 -11.34 -13.34 -14.65
C ASN A 6 -12.47 -14.16 -14.00
N HIS A 7 -12.19 -14.76 -12.84
CA HIS A 7 -13.23 -15.09 -11.87
C HIS A 7 -13.52 -13.87 -11.00
N ARG A 8 -14.40 -12.98 -11.49
CA ARG A 8 -15.10 -12.02 -10.63
C ARG A 8 -16.13 -12.79 -9.80
N ARG A 9 -15.96 -12.91 -8.48
CA ARG A 9 -17.04 -13.35 -7.61
C ARG A 9 -17.86 -12.13 -7.15
N PRO A 10 -19.20 -12.20 -7.23
CA PRO A 10 -20.10 -11.09 -6.96
C PRO A 10 -20.33 -10.88 -5.45
N ASN A 11 -20.31 -9.62 -5.02
CA ASN A 11 -21.02 -9.17 -3.83
C ASN A 11 -22.52 -9.37 -4.07
N LEU A 12 -23.15 -10.28 -3.33
CA LEU A 12 -24.60 -10.39 -3.24
C LEU A 12 -24.98 -10.50 -1.77
N LEU A 13 -25.46 -9.36 -1.27
CA LEU A 13 -26.26 -9.20 -0.08
C LEU A 13 -27.25 -10.37 0.07
N ARG A 14 -27.09 -11.17 1.11
CA ARG A 14 -28.20 -11.93 1.68
C ARG A 14 -28.25 -11.70 3.18
N GLN A 15 -28.82 -10.55 3.50
CA GLN A 15 -29.52 -10.30 4.75
C GLN A 15 -30.43 -11.50 5.04
N SER A 16 -30.13 -12.26 6.09
CA SER A 16 -31.09 -13.17 6.69
C SER A 16 -31.14 -12.86 8.18
N ILE A 17 -32.25 -12.25 8.55
CA ILE A 17 -32.68 -11.96 9.90
C ILE A 17 -32.89 -13.31 10.59
N SER A 18 -32.21 -13.54 11.70
CA SER A 18 -32.70 -14.44 12.74
C SER A 18 -32.42 -13.80 14.09
N ASP A 19 -33.50 -13.28 14.67
CA ASP A 19 -33.61 -12.92 16.07
C ASP A 19 -33.18 -14.10 16.95
N ASN A 20 -32.30 -13.82 17.91
CA ASN A 20 -32.33 -14.42 19.25
C ASN A 20 -31.64 -13.45 20.20
N LYS A 21 -32.46 -12.75 20.99
CA LYS A 21 -32.02 -11.88 22.10
C LYS A 21 -31.34 -12.71 23.19
N SER A 22 -30.12 -12.33 23.54
CA SER A 22 -29.52 -12.56 24.86
C SER A 22 -29.07 -11.20 25.40
N PRO A 23 -29.56 -10.71 26.55
CA PRO A 23 -29.14 -9.45 27.13
C PRO A 23 -27.98 -9.72 28.10
N GLY A 24 -26.74 -9.70 27.61
CA GLY A 24 -25.62 -10.04 28.50
C GLY A 24 -24.19 -9.84 28.02
N ASP A 25 -23.93 -9.39 26.78
CA ASP A 25 -22.56 -9.17 26.32
C ASP A 25 -22.34 -7.70 25.92
N PRO A 26 -21.25 -7.05 26.34
CA PRO A 26 -20.80 -5.80 25.74
C PRO A 26 -20.26 -6.10 24.33
N LYS A 27 -21.15 -6.49 23.43
CA LYS A 27 -20.85 -6.82 22.03
C LYS A 27 -20.75 -5.53 21.22
N PHE A 28 -19.79 -4.68 21.60
CA PHE A 28 -19.48 -3.43 20.91
C PHE A 28 -17.97 -3.17 20.93
N MET A 29 -17.19 -4.24 20.75
CA MET A 29 -15.76 -4.19 20.43
C MET A 29 -15.38 -5.55 19.83
N GLU A 30 -16.11 -5.98 18.80
CA GLU A 30 -15.45 -6.79 17.77
C GLU A 30 -14.54 -5.79 17.05
N ALA A 31 -13.38 -5.54 17.65
CA ALA A 31 -12.26 -5.00 16.91
C ALA A 31 -12.17 -5.90 15.68
N PHE A 32 -12.30 -5.32 14.49
CA PHE A 32 -12.08 -5.99 13.23
C PHE A 32 -10.61 -6.44 13.22
N GLU A 33 -10.32 -7.54 13.90
CA GLU A 33 -9.01 -8.18 13.90
C GLU A 33 -8.79 -8.68 12.48
N LEU A 34 -7.68 -8.22 11.89
CA LEU A 34 -7.30 -8.66 10.57
C LEU A 34 -7.04 -10.15 10.62
N ASN A 35 -7.55 -10.87 9.63
CA ASN A 35 -7.14 -12.25 9.45
C ASN A 35 -5.66 -12.31 9.01
N LYS A 36 -5.05 -13.49 9.06
CA LYS A 36 -3.63 -13.66 8.73
C LYS A 36 -3.27 -13.16 7.33
N GLU A 37 -4.12 -13.42 6.34
CA GLU A 37 -3.89 -13.01 4.95
C GLU A 37 -3.96 -11.48 4.81
N GLU A 38 -4.94 -10.84 5.45
CA GLU A 38 -5.07 -9.38 5.49
C GLU A 38 -3.87 -8.74 6.17
N ALA A 39 -3.42 -9.29 7.30
CA ALA A 39 -2.23 -8.79 8.00
C ALA A 39 -0.96 -8.88 7.13
N GLU A 40 -0.76 -10.00 6.43
CA GLU A 40 0.37 -10.20 5.51
C GLU A 40 0.32 -9.20 4.34
N ASP A 41 -0.85 -8.95 3.77
CA ASP A 41 -1.04 -7.98 2.71
C ASP A 41 -0.77 -6.53 3.18
N VAL A 42 -1.20 -6.17 4.40
CA VAL A 42 -0.87 -4.88 5.02
C VAL A 42 0.64 -4.72 5.18
N PHE A 43 1.33 -5.72 5.74
CA PHE A 43 2.79 -5.69 5.88
C PHE A 43 3.49 -5.53 4.53
N PHE A 44 3.05 -6.26 3.52
CA PHE A 44 3.61 -6.15 2.18
C PHE A 44 3.44 -4.73 1.63
N LYS A 45 2.25 -4.14 1.75
CA LYS A 45 1.98 -2.77 1.29
C LYS A 45 2.76 -1.73 2.08
N GLN A 46 2.91 -1.86 3.40
CA GLN A 46 3.75 -0.97 4.22
C GLN A 46 5.22 -1.01 3.76
N ALA A 47 5.76 -2.22 3.53
CA ALA A 47 7.12 -2.37 3.03
C ALA A 47 7.29 -1.77 1.63
N TRP A 48 6.29 -1.95 0.77
CA TRP A 48 6.25 -1.41 -0.57
C TRP A 48 6.20 0.13 -0.59
N LEU A 49 5.34 0.72 0.24
CA LEU A 49 5.22 2.17 0.43
C LEU A 49 6.54 2.74 0.96
N THR A 50 7.13 2.12 1.98
CA THR A 50 8.45 2.50 2.51
C THR A 50 9.51 2.49 1.41
N TYR A 51 9.55 1.44 0.59
CA TYR A 51 10.51 1.34 -0.52
C TYR A 51 10.33 2.47 -1.53
N PHE A 52 9.09 2.71 -1.98
CA PHE A 52 8.79 3.72 -2.97
C PHE A 52 9.11 5.13 -2.49
N TRP A 53 8.74 5.48 -1.26
CA TRP A 53 9.04 6.79 -0.68
C TRP A 53 10.54 6.98 -0.42
N ARG A 54 11.25 5.93 0.01
CA ARG A 54 12.72 5.98 0.13
C ARG A 54 13.39 6.23 -1.21
N ARG A 55 12.91 5.57 -2.26
CA ARG A 55 13.42 5.77 -3.61
C ARG A 55 13.07 7.17 -4.12
N ALA A 56 11.85 7.65 -3.88
CA ALA A 56 11.42 9.00 -4.25
C ALA A 56 12.35 10.06 -3.65
N LYS A 57 12.60 9.97 -2.33
CA LYS A 57 13.57 10.82 -1.64
C LYS A 57 14.96 10.78 -2.27
N ASN A 58 15.50 9.59 -2.52
CA ASN A 58 16.86 9.44 -3.06
C ASN A 58 17.04 10.07 -4.44
N HIS A 59 15.99 10.06 -5.28
CA HIS A 59 16.01 10.65 -6.62
C HIS A 59 15.41 12.07 -6.67
N GLY A 60 15.07 12.68 -5.52
CA GLY A 60 14.47 14.02 -5.45
C GLY A 60 13.08 14.13 -6.08
N VAL A 61 12.32 13.03 -6.13
CA VAL A 61 10.94 12.98 -6.62
C VAL A 61 10.00 13.33 -5.47
N GLU A 62 9.10 14.30 -5.67
CA GLU A 62 8.19 14.83 -4.63
C GLU A 62 8.95 15.18 -3.33
N ASP A 63 10.08 15.88 -3.45
CA ASP A 63 11.03 16.15 -2.36
C ASP A 63 10.40 16.91 -1.17
N ASP A 64 9.34 17.68 -1.43
CA ASP A 64 8.56 18.41 -0.43
C ASP A 64 7.80 17.50 0.53
N ILE A 65 7.46 16.26 0.11
CA ILE A 65 6.68 15.31 0.92
C ILE A 65 7.35 13.96 1.12
N ALA A 66 8.35 13.59 0.32
CA ALA A 66 8.91 12.25 0.30
C ALA A 66 9.52 11.83 1.65
N GLU A 67 10.20 12.76 2.35
CA GLU A 67 10.76 12.47 3.67
C GLU A 67 9.67 12.25 4.72
N GLU A 68 8.66 13.11 4.77
CA GLU A 68 7.55 12.97 5.73
C GLU A 68 6.84 11.63 5.55
N ARG A 69 6.54 11.26 4.30
CA ARG A 69 5.89 9.99 3.99
C ARG A 69 6.77 8.79 4.29
N LEU A 70 8.07 8.88 4.01
CA LEU A 70 9.00 7.83 4.39
C LEU A 70 9.03 7.61 5.91
N GLN A 71 9.12 8.67 6.70
CA GLN A 71 9.14 8.56 8.16
C GLN A 71 7.85 7.99 8.72
N PHE A 72 6.69 8.41 8.17
CA PHE A 72 5.40 7.85 8.52
C PHE A 72 5.38 6.33 8.32
N TRP A 73 5.78 5.82 7.15
CA TRP A 73 5.73 4.36 6.94
C TRP A 73 6.76 3.61 7.78
N ILE A 74 7.96 4.18 8.01
CA ILE A 74 8.97 3.58 8.89
C ILE A 74 8.44 3.42 10.32
N SER A 75 7.70 4.39 10.86
CA SER A 75 7.18 4.32 12.23
C SER A 75 6.18 3.18 12.45
N HIS A 76 5.57 2.67 11.39
CA HIS A 76 4.59 1.58 11.43
C HIS A 76 5.23 0.20 11.18
N ILE A 77 6.51 0.13 10.81
CA ILE A 77 7.21 -1.15 10.60
C ILE A 77 7.42 -1.87 11.92
N GLY A 78 7.09 -3.16 11.96
CA GLY A 78 7.37 -4.05 13.10
C GLY A 78 6.29 -4.03 14.18
N GLN A 79 5.23 -3.23 14.01
CA GLN A 79 4.03 -3.28 14.84
C GLN A 79 3.03 -4.28 14.26
N SER A 80 2.15 -4.82 15.11
CA SER A 80 1.07 -5.70 14.62
C SER A 80 0.01 -4.84 13.90
N PRO A 81 -0.35 -5.16 12.64
CA PRO A 81 -1.22 -4.33 11.84
C PRO A 81 -2.64 -4.34 12.39
N THR A 82 -3.22 -3.16 12.45
CA THR A 82 -4.58 -2.91 12.89
C THR A 82 -5.50 -2.72 11.68
N SER A 83 -6.81 -2.72 11.91
CA SER A 83 -7.78 -2.37 10.87
C SER A 83 -7.60 -0.94 10.33
N HIS A 84 -7.02 -0.03 11.11
CA HIS A 84 -6.65 1.31 10.64
C HIS A 84 -5.50 1.26 9.64
N ASP A 85 -4.46 0.45 9.91
CA ASP A 85 -3.33 0.26 9.01
C ASP A 85 -3.80 -0.26 7.65
N ALA A 86 -4.80 -1.16 7.62
CA ALA A 86 -5.39 -1.64 6.38
C ALA A 86 -6.02 -0.53 5.53
N VAL A 87 -6.60 0.49 6.16
CA VAL A 87 -7.14 1.66 5.44
C VAL A 87 -6.01 2.59 4.99
N ASP A 88 -5.02 2.80 5.84
CA ASP A 88 -3.90 3.70 5.54
C ASP A 88 -3.05 3.18 4.38
N VAL A 89 -2.77 1.88 4.31
CA VAL A 89 -1.99 1.31 3.19
C VAL A 89 -2.73 1.50 1.87
N GLU A 90 -4.06 1.35 1.84
CA GLU A 90 -4.84 1.61 0.63
C GLU A 90 -4.76 3.08 0.21
N ARG A 91 -4.84 4.01 1.17
CA ARG A 91 -4.66 5.44 0.91
C ARG A 91 -3.27 5.76 0.39
N GLY A 92 -2.24 5.17 0.98
CA GLY A 92 -0.86 5.33 0.56
C GLY A 92 -0.63 4.82 -0.88
N VAL A 93 -1.19 3.67 -1.22
CA VAL A 93 -1.09 3.11 -2.58
C VAL A 93 -1.82 4.01 -3.59
N LEU A 94 -2.99 4.55 -3.24
CA LEU A 94 -3.70 5.51 -4.08
C LEU A 94 -2.93 6.82 -4.26
N GLU A 95 -2.24 7.29 -3.22
CA GLU A 95 -1.39 8.48 -3.29
C GLU A 95 -0.21 8.29 -4.24
N LEU A 96 0.52 7.16 -4.15
CA LEU A 96 1.59 6.84 -5.10
C LEU A 96 1.09 6.87 -6.56
N ARG A 97 -0.11 6.32 -6.79
CA ARG A 97 -0.74 6.33 -8.12
C ARG A 97 -1.15 7.73 -8.58
N LYS A 98 -1.73 8.53 -7.69
CA LYS A 98 -2.17 9.89 -8.00
C LYS A 98 -1.01 10.81 -8.35
N LEU A 99 0.11 10.67 -7.65
CA LEU A 99 1.34 11.41 -7.90
C LEU A 99 2.16 10.82 -9.06
N GLY A 100 1.81 9.62 -9.54
CA GLY A 100 2.56 8.96 -10.62
C GLY A 100 4.00 8.62 -10.24
N ILE A 101 4.25 8.32 -8.95
CA ILE A 101 5.61 8.11 -8.40
C ILE A 101 6.39 7.07 -9.20
N GLU A 102 5.75 5.97 -9.61
CA GLU A 102 6.41 4.90 -10.38
C GLU A 102 6.98 5.42 -11.70
N GLN A 103 6.21 6.23 -12.43
CA GLN A 103 6.64 6.83 -13.70
C GLN A 103 7.78 7.83 -13.46
N GLN A 104 7.64 8.71 -12.46
CA GLN A 104 8.67 9.68 -12.12
C GLN A 104 9.99 9.01 -11.74
N LEU A 105 9.93 7.95 -10.94
CA LEU A 105 11.10 7.16 -10.54
C LEU A 105 11.73 6.43 -11.71
N TRP A 106 10.93 5.89 -12.63
CA TRP A 106 11.43 5.26 -13.84
C TRP A 106 12.18 6.28 -14.72
N GLU A 107 11.64 7.49 -14.89
CA GLU A 107 12.30 8.57 -15.64
C GLU A 107 13.58 9.06 -14.96
N ALA A 108 13.59 9.20 -13.64
CA ALA A 108 14.78 9.56 -12.88
C ALA A 108 15.87 8.49 -13.03
N SER A 109 15.51 7.21 -12.93
CA SER A 109 16.44 6.10 -13.07
C SER A 109 17.04 6.02 -14.49
N ARG A 110 16.26 6.31 -15.53
CA ARG A 110 16.81 6.36 -16.90
C ARG A 110 17.80 7.49 -17.09
N ARG A 111 17.49 8.68 -16.58
CA ARG A 111 18.40 9.83 -16.64
C ARG A 111 19.75 9.51 -16.00
N GLU A 112 19.74 8.83 -14.85
CA GLU A 112 20.98 8.39 -14.20
C GLU A 112 21.81 7.44 -15.04
N ILE A 113 21.17 6.48 -15.73
CA ILE A 113 21.87 5.55 -16.63
C ILE A 113 22.49 6.30 -17.81
N GLU A 114 21.74 7.25 -18.40
CA GLU A 114 22.22 8.06 -19.52
C GLU A 114 23.43 8.93 -19.13
N LEU A 115 23.39 9.55 -17.94
CA LEU A 115 24.51 10.31 -17.36
C LEU A 115 25.70 9.42 -16.99
N ALA A 116 25.46 8.18 -16.59
CA ALA A 116 26.50 7.22 -16.22
C ALA A 116 27.17 6.54 -17.42
N SER A 117 26.55 6.56 -18.61
CA SER A 117 27.21 6.17 -19.85
C SER A 117 28.19 7.28 -20.29
N PRO A 118 29.52 7.06 -20.23
CA PRO A 118 30.46 8.01 -20.79
C PRO A 118 30.22 8.03 -22.30
N THR A 119 29.81 9.18 -22.82
CA THR A 119 29.91 9.47 -24.25
C THR A 119 31.39 9.43 -24.59
N ASN A 120 31.86 8.28 -25.10
CA ASN A 120 33.12 8.18 -25.81
C ASN A 120 32.98 9.05 -27.07
N HIS A 121 33.37 10.31 -26.95
CA HIS A 121 33.67 11.16 -28.07
C HIS A 121 35.14 10.92 -28.43
N ASP A 122 35.36 10.11 -29.46
CA ASP A 122 36.55 10.15 -30.33
C ASP A 122 36.14 10.78 -31.67
#